data_AF-A0A3D9MT82-F1
#
_entry.id   AF-A0A3D9MT82-F1
#
_cell.length_a   1.000
_cell.length_b   1.000
_cell.length_c   1.000
_cell.angle_alpha   90.00
_cell.angle_beta   90.00
_cell.angle_gamma   90.00
#
_symmetry.space_group_name_H-M   'P 1'
#
loop_
_entity.id
_entity.type
_entity.pdbx_description
1 polymer ?
#
loop_
_entity_poly.entity_id
_entity_poly.type
_entity_poly.pdbx_seq_one_letter_code
_entity_poly.pdbx_strand_id
1 'polypeptide(L)' 'MADSYETTREIEIELNGLRHRGRYRVMAGTVIVYYESEIKFADHGINGPEVVAKWLLTDLAHRIDAKKRKSARR' A
#
# COMPACT_ATOMS: atom_id res chain seq x y z
N MET A 1 -19.64 18.94 -13.16
CA MET A 1 -18.95 19.03 -11.87
C MET A 1 -17.92 17.90 -11.82
N ALA A 2 -16.63 18.20 -11.68
CA ALA A 2 -15.58 17.17 -11.72
C ALA A 2 -15.47 16.45 -10.37
N ASP A 3 -15.95 15.22 -10.36
CA ASP A 3 -15.74 14.12 -9.42
C ASP A 3 -15.43 14.41 -7.97
N SER A 4 -14.27 14.88 -7.53
CA SER A 4 -13.88 14.84 -6.10
C SER A 4 -13.91 13.45 -5.43
N TYR A 5 -14.20 12.37 -6.17
CA TYR A 5 -13.95 11.01 -5.75
C TYR A 5 -12.58 10.57 -6.29
N GLU A 6 -11.78 9.90 -5.46
CA GLU A 6 -10.58 9.16 -5.89
C GLU A 6 -9.30 9.96 -6.17
N THR A 7 -8.91 10.90 -5.31
CA THR A 7 -7.51 11.37 -5.35
C THR A 7 -6.57 10.23 -4.96
N THR A 8 -5.93 9.62 -5.95
CA THR A 8 -4.85 8.67 -5.73
C THR A 8 -3.64 9.44 -5.22
N ARG A 9 -3.18 9.09 -4.02
CA ARG A 9 -2.04 9.70 -3.34
C ARG A 9 -0.86 8.74 -3.37
N GLU A 10 0.32 9.28 -3.60
CA GLU A 10 1.54 8.51 -3.55
C GLU A 10 2.00 8.33 -2.10
N ILE A 11 2.53 7.16 -1.78
CA ILE A 11 3.16 6.87 -0.51
C ILE A 11 4.49 6.19 -0.72
N GLU A 12 5.41 6.50 0.16
CA GLU A 12 6.70 5.85 0.21
C GLU A 12 6.97 5.42 1.64
N ILE A 13 7.53 4.21 1.77
CA ILE A 13 8.07 3.71 3.03
C ILE A 13 9.49 3.22 2.78
N GLU A 14 10.30 3.25 3.84
CA GLU A 14 11.58 2.56 3.86
C GLU A 14 11.41 1.28 4.70
N LEU A 15 11.72 0.13 4.11
CA LEU A 15 11.62 -1.18 4.76
C LEU A 15 12.90 -1.97 4.48
N ASN A 16 13.58 -2.44 5.52
CA ASN A 16 14.85 -3.18 5.40
C ASN A 16 15.92 -2.47 4.53
N GLY A 17 15.96 -1.12 4.57
CA GLY A 17 16.88 -0.32 3.74
C GLY A 17 16.49 -0.21 2.26
N LEU A 18 15.32 -0.71 1.86
CA LEU A 18 14.75 -0.55 0.53
C LEU A 18 13.61 0.46 0.57
N ARG A 19 13.59 1.40 -0.38
CA ARG A 19 12.47 2.33 -0.56
C ARG A 19 11.39 1.66 -1.40
N HIS A 20 10.22 1.49 -0.81
CA HIS A 20 9.03 0.96 -1.45
C HIS A 20 8.08 2.12 -1.72
N ARG A 21 7.86 2.44 -3.01
CA ARG A 21 6.90 3.46 -3.45
C ARG A 21 5.61 2.79 -3.91
N GLY A 22 4.51 3.14 -3.28
CA GLY A 22 3.17 2.69 -3.61
C GLY A 22 2.25 3.87 -3.90
N ARG A 23 1.00 3.54 -4.22
CA ARG A 23 -0.07 4.51 -4.37
C ARG A 23 -1.25 4.04 -3.54
N TYR A 24 -2.02 4.95 -2.97
CA TYR A 24 -3.25 4.62 -2.29
C TYR A 24 -4.37 5.55 -2.69
N ARG A 25 -5.60 5.05 -2.65
CA ARG A 25 -6.81 5.87 -2.73
C ARG A 25 -7.71 5.56 -1.54
N VAL A 26 -8.55 6.51 -1.16
CA VAL A 26 -9.55 6.31 -0.12
C VAL A 26 -10.92 6.35 -0.77
N MET A 27 -11.71 5.31 -0.56
CA MET A 27 -13.10 5.20 -1.00
C MET A 27 -13.97 4.85 0.19
N ALA A 28 -14.94 5.71 0.51
CA ALA A 28 -15.96 5.45 1.53
C ALA A 28 -15.37 4.92 2.87
N GLY A 29 -14.28 5.51 3.36
CA GLY A 29 -13.61 5.09 4.61
C GLY A 29 -12.58 3.96 4.44
N THR A 30 -12.56 3.30 3.28
CA THR A 30 -11.61 2.23 2.95
C THR A 30 -10.39 2.78 2.21
N VAL A 31 -9.20 2.47 2.73
CA VAL A 31 -7.93 2.70 2.08
C VAL A 31 -7.62 1.54 1.15
N ILE A 32 -7.30 1.83 -0.10
CA ILE A 32 -6.91 0.85 -1.11
C ILE A 32 -5.50 1.20 -1.56
N VAL A 33 -4.53 0.33 -1.29
CA VAL A 33 -3.11 0.48 -1.66
C VAL A 33 -2.78 -0.40 -2.86
N TYR A 34 -2.08 0.19 -3.81
CA TYR A 34 -1.52 -0.43 -5.01
C TYR A 34 0.00 -0.49 -4.87
N TYR A 35 0.57 -1.67 -4.95
CA TYR A 35 2.01 -1.87 -4.88
C TYR A 35 2.49 -3.00 -5.80
N GLU A 36 3.39 -2.67 -6.73
CA GLU A 36 3.82 -3.56 -7.83
C GLU A 36 2.62 -4.21 -8.55
N SER A 37 2.39 -5.51 -8.36
CA SER A 37 1.30 -6.29 -8.96
C SER A 37 0.21 -6.68 -7.95
N GLU A 38 0.27 -6.17 -6.72
CA GLU A 38 -0.67 -6.49 -5.66
C GLU A 38 -1.49 -5.27 -5.23
N ILE A 39 -2.70 -5.55 -4.76
CA ILE A 39 -3.63 -4.55 -4.24
C ILE A 39 -4.09 -5.05 -2.87
N LYS A 40 -4.11 -4.16 -1.88
CA LYS A 40 -4.64 -4.45 -0.55
C LYS A 40 -5.51 -3.32 -0.06
N PHE A 41 -6.56 -3.63 0.68
CA PHE A 41 -7.48 -2.64 1.20
C PHE A 41 -7.84 -2.91 2.66
N ALA A 42 -8.10 -1.83 3.41
CA ALA A 42 -8.58 -1.88 4.78
C ALA A 42 -9.30 -0.58 5.16
N ASP A 43 -10.24 -0.67 6.09
CA ASP A 43 -10.90 0.50 6.66
C ASP A 43 -9.89 1.35 7.46
N HIS A 44 -9.90 2.68 7.30
CA HIS A 44 -8.96 3.54 8.04
C HIS A 44 -9.37 3.76 9.49
N GLY A 45 -10.63 3.53 9.84
CA GLY A 45 -11.21 3.80 11.15
C GLY A 45 -10.75 5.15 11.70
N ILE A 46 -10.18 5.12 12.91
CA ILE A 46 -9.69 6.29 13.65
C ILE A 46 -8.22 6.62 13.34
N ASN A 47 -7.45 5.67 12.79
CA ASN A 47 -5.99 5.80 12.62
C ASN A 47 -5.60 6.71 11.45
N GLY A 48 -6.56 7.12 10.63
CA GLY A 48 -6.35 7.97 9.46
C GLY A 48 -5.82 7.18 8.25
N PRO A 49 -6.18 7.61 7.02
CA PRO A 49 -5.94 6.81 5.83
C PRO A 49 -4.47 6.65 5.48
N GLU A 50 -3.62 7.65 5.78
CA GLU A 50 -2.19 7.57 5.47
C GLU A 50 -1.46 6.52 6.31
N VAL A 51 -1.81 6.41 7.60
CA VAL A 51 -1.20 5.43 8.51
C VAL A 51 -1.55 4.02 8.07
N VAL A 52 -2.83 3.78 7.76
CA VAL A 52 -3.29 2.49 7.24
C VAL A 52 -2.68 2.20 5.87
N ALA A 53 -2.53 3.20 5.00
CA ALA A 53 -1.88 3.02 3.70
C ALA A 53 -0.41 2.58 3.84
N LYS A 54 0.35 3.23 4.73
CA LYS A 54 1.74 2.84 5.04
C LYS A 54 1.80 1.42 5.60
N TRP A 55 0.91 1.06 6.52
CA TRP A 55 0.87 -0.28 7.10
C TRP A 55 0.55 -1.37 6.07
N LEU A 56 -0.43 -1.11 5.19
CA LEU A 56 -0.77 -1.99 4.07
C LEU A 56 0.39 -2.12 3.07
N LEU A 57 1.11 -1.03 2.78
CA LEU A 57 2.29 -1.05 1.92
C LEU A 57 3.43 -1.87 2.52
N THR A 58 3.66 -1.76 3.84
CA THR A 58 4.66 -2.57 4.57
C THR A 58 4.33 -4.06 4.48
N ASP A 59 3.06 -4.42 4.68
CA ASP A 59 2.62 -5.80 4.54
C ASP A 59 2.84 -6.35 3.13
N LEU A 60 2.47 -5.58 2.09
CA LEU A 60 2.69 -5.97 0.70
C LEU A 60 4.18 -6.11 0.37
N ALA A 61 5.01 -5.17 0.81
CA ALA A 61 6.46 -5.21 0.63
C ALA A 61 7.08 -6.46 1.27
N HIS A 62 6.68 -6.81 2.49
CA HIS A 62 7.11 -8.04 3.14
C HIS A 62 6.70 -9.31 2.39
N ARG A 63 5.46 -9.36 1.86
CA ARG A 63 4.98 -10.52 1.09
C ARG A 63 5.76 -10.70 -0.21
N ILE A 64 6.04 -9.60 -0.92
CA ILE A 64 6.80 -9.65 -2.17
C ILE A 64 8.26 -10.02 -1.91
N ASP A 65 8.90 -9.48 -0.86
CA ASP A 65 10.24 -9.88 -0.46
C ASP A 65 10.33 -11.38 -0.13
N ALA A 66 9.38 -11.89 0.66
CA ALA A 66 9.30 -13.30 0.99
C ALA A 66 9.11 -14.18 -0.27
N LYS A 67 8.31 -13.72 -1.23
CA LYS A 67 8.09 -14.40 -2.51
C LYS A 67 9.35 -14.39 -3.39
N LYS A 68 10.06 -13.25 -3.45
CA LYS A 68 11.34 -13.10 -4.16
C LYS A 68 12.39 -14.06 -3.58
N ARG A 69 12.52 -14.13 -2.26
CA ARG A 69 13.42 -15.10 -1.58
C ARG A 69 13.06 -16.56 -1.86
N LYS A 70 11.77 -16.91 -1.91
CA LYS A 70 11.34 -18.28 -2.24
C LYS A 70 11.60 -18.64 -3.70
N SER A 71 11.48 -17.68 -4.62
CA SER A 71 11.77 -17.89 -6.04
C SER A 71 13.26 -17.99 -6.35
N ALA A 72 14.12 -17.31 -5.61
CA ALA A 72 15.57 -17.34 -5.79
C ALA A 72 16.24 -18.64 -5.31
N ARG A 73 15.50 -19.51 -4.62
CA ARG A 73 16.00 -20.79 -4.06
C ARG A 73 15.65 -22.00 -4.94
N ARG A 74 15.20 -21.77 -6.18
CA ARG A 74 14.73 -22.83 -7.09
C ARG A 74 15.57 -22.89 -8.36
#